data_AF-A0A934N5A2-F1
#
_entry.id   AF-A0A934N5A2-F1
#
_cell.length_a   1.000
_cell.length_b   1.000
_cell.length_c   1.000
_cell.angle_alpha   90.00
_cell.angle_beta   90.00
_cell.angle_gamma   90.00
#
_symmetry.space_group_name_H-M   'P 1'
#
loop_
_entity.id
_entity.type
_entity.pdbx_description
1 polymer ?
#
loop_
_entity_poly.entity_id
_entity_poly.type
_entity_poly.pdbx_seq_one_letter_code
_entity_poly.pdbx_strand_id
1 'polypeptide(L)'
;MRSRRERGRIEVFPTVVSAIAGHAATECYGVMGMAARGLREGVATLLRRENVHRGVEVREVDGQLAIDVYVVVQYGTRITEVAHNLQGAVRFEVERTVGVPVAEVNVFVQGVHEDNGTG
;
A
#
# COMPACT_ATOMS: atom_id res chain seq x y z
N MET A 1 -9.91 31.92 31.80
CA MET A 1 -10.02 32.02 30.32
C MET A 1 -8.63 31.76 29.76
N ARG A 2 -8.31 30.81 28.88
CA ARG A 2 -9.04 29.82 28.08
C ARG A 2 -8.13 28.57 27.99
N SER A 3 -8.71 27.39 28.15
CA SER A 3 -8.08 26.08 27.86
C SER A 3 -7.52 26.07 26.43
N ARG A 4 -6.21 25.91 26.28
CA ARG A 4 -5.58 25.55 25.00
C ARG A 4 -5.45 24.04 25.02
N ARG A 5 -6.40 23.39 24.36
CA ARG A 5 -6.50 21.94 24.25
C ARG A 5 -5.16 21.35 23.80
N GLU A 6 -4.65 20.47 24.62
CA GLU A 6 -3.56 19.55 24.34
C GLU A 6 -4.03 18.72 23.14
N ARG A 7 -3.47 18.99 21.95
CA ARG A 7 -3.76 18.17 20.77
C ARG A 7 -3.22 16.78 21.07
N GLY A 8 -4.12 15.82 21.30
CA GLY A 8 -3.77 14.41 21.39
C GLY A 8 -2.97 14.03 20.15
N ARG A 9 -1.68 13.73 20.34
CA ARG A 9 -0.81 13.26 19.28
C ARG A 9 -1.32 11.86 18.91
N ILE A 10 -1.92 11.73 17.73
CA ILE A 10 -2.19 10.41 17.15
C ILE A 10 -0.82 9.89 16.74
N GLU A 11 -0.21 9.04 17.57
CA GLU A 11 0.98 8.28 17.16
C GLU A 11 0.50 7.22 16.16
N VAL A 12 0.43 7.63 14.89
CA VAL A 12 0.15 6.72 13.79
C VAL A 12 1.39 5.84 13.62
N PHE A 13 1.33 4.62 14.16
CA PHE A 13 2.40 3.66 13.96
C PHE A 13 2.49 3.33 12.45
N PRO A 14 3.65 3.53 11.80
CA PRO A 14 3.82 3.22 10.38
C PRO A 14 3.36 1.81 10.02
N THR A 15 3.57 0.85 10.93
CA THR A 15 3.13 -0.54 10.79
C THR A 15 1.61 -0.69 10.60
N VAL A 16 0.80 0.14 11.28
CA VAL A 16 -0.67 0.11 11.15
C VAL A 16 -1.07 0.64 9.78
N VAL A 17 -0.46 1.72 9.33
CA VAL A 17 -0.68 2.27 7.97
C VAL A 17 -0.26 1.27 6.91
N SER A 18 0.90 0.63 7.07
CA SER A 18 1.38 -0.42 6.17
C SER A 18 0.41 -1.60 6.08
N ALA A 19 -0.20 -1.99 7.22
CA ALA A 19 -1.19 -3.06 7.22
C ALA A 19 -2.48 -2.68 6.49
N ILE A 20 -3.00 -1.47 6.73
CA ILE A 20 -4.21 -0.95 6.05
C ILE A 20 -3.97 -0.83 4.55
N ALA A 21 -2.87 -0.18 4.15
CA ALA A 21 -2.50 -0.01 2.75
C ALA A 21 -2.26 -1.36 2.06
N GLY A 22 -1.58 -2.30 2.74
CA GLY A 22 -1.34 -3.64 2.21
C GLY A 22 -2.64 -4.41 2.01
N HIS A 23 -3.60 -4.28 2.92
CA HIS A 23 -4.91 -4.91 2.80
C HIS A 23 -5.71 -4.31 1.63
N ALA A 24 -5.85 -2.98 1.59
CA ALA A 24 -6.53 -2.28 0.51
C ALA A 24 -5.91 -2.61 -0.86
N ALA A 25 -4.59 -2.76 -0.91
CA ALA A 25 -3.88 -3.14 -2.13
C ALA A 25 -4.22 -4.54 -2.61
N THR A 26 -4.32 -5.52 -1.71
CA THR A 26 -4.68 -6.90 -2.07
C THR A 26 -6.13 -7.09 -2.52
N GLU A 27 -7.02 -6.15 -2.22
CA GLU A 27 -8.42 -6.19 -2.67
C GLU A 27 -8.62 -5.46 -4.01
N CYS A 28 -7.58 -4.79 -4.53
CA CYS A 28 -7.66 -4.06 -5.78
C CYS A 28 -7.62 -5.02 -6.98
N TYR A 29 -8.55 -4.85 -7.91
CA TYR A 29 -8.63 -5.67 -9.11
C TYR A 29 -7.33 -5.60 -9.94
N GLY A 30 -6.85 -6.77 -10.38
CA GLY A 30 -5.61 -6.90 -11.14
C GLY A 30 -4.34 -6.98 -10.29
N VAL A 31 -4.44 -6.86 -8.95
CA VAL A 31 -3.34 -7.16 -8.02
C VAL A 31 -3.40 -8.63 -7.62
N MET A 32 -2.39 -9.41 -7.99
CA MET A 32 -2.28 -10.82 -7.60
C MET A 32 -1.69 -10.98 -6.19
N GLY A 33 -0.93 -9.99 -5.73
CA GLY A 33 -0.38 -9.97 -4.37
C GLY A 33 0.66 -8.88 -4.17
N MET A 34 1.14 -8.80 -2.93
CA MET A 34 2.19 -7.85 -2.54
C MET A 34 3.57 -8.50 -2.69
N ALA A 35 4.58 -7.69 -3.03
CA ALA A 35 5.97 -8.09 -3.11
C ALA A 35 6.79 -7.40 -2.01
N ALA A 36 7.90 -8.01 -1.59
CA ALA A 36 8.86 -7.31 -0.73
C ALA A 36 9.55 -6.17 -1.49
N ARG A 37 10.01 -5.14 -0.76
CA ARG A 37 10.77 -3.98 -1.28
C ARG A 37 12.03 -4.35 -2.09
N GLY A 38 12.55 -5.57 -1.95
CA GLY A 38 13.75 -6.04 -2.64
C GLY A 38 13.45 -7.12 -3.68
N LEU A 39 13.98 -6.96 -4.89
CA LEU A 39 14.20 -8.06 -5.81
C LEU A 39 15.40 -8.85 -5.33
N ARG A 40 15.18 -10.07 -4.83
CA ARG A 40 16.27 -11.02 -4.64
C ARG A 40 16.51 -11.69 -5.98
N GLU A 41 17.72 -11.50 -6.54
CA GLU A 41 18.16 -12.17 -7.77
C GLU A 41 17.26 -11.93 -9.00
N GLY A 42 16.66 -10.75 -9.13
CA GLY A 42 15.79 -10.43 -10.27
C GLY A 42 14.37 -10.99 -10.18
N VAL A 43 14.02 -11.68 -9.09
CA VAL A 43 12.70 -12.30 -8.89
C VAL A 43 11.92 -11.58 -7.79
N ALA A 44 10.69 -11.18 -8.10
CA ALA A 44 9.75 -10.69 -7.11
C ALA A 44 9.28 -11.85 -6.23
N THR A 45 9.49 -11.74 -4.91
CA THR A 45 8.96 -12.72 -3.96
C THR A 45 7.58 -12.28 -3.49
N LEU A 46 6.54 -13.05 -3.85
CA LEU A 46 5.19 -12.85 -3.33
C LEU A 46 5.17 -13.04 -1.81
N LEU A 47 4.58 -12.06 -1.13
CA LEU A 47 4.40 -12.08 0.32
C LEU A 47 3.19 -12.93 0.68
N ARG A 48 3.33 -13.75 1.74
CA ARG A 48 2.16 -14.40 2.38
C ARG A 48 1.21 -13.34 2.93
N ARG A 49 -0.09 -13.68 3.02
CA ARG A 49 -1.15 -12.76 3.48
C ARG A 49 -0.83 -12.07 4.81
N GLU A 50 -0.21 -12.78 5.75
CA GLU A 50 0.20 -12.25 7.07
C GLU A 50 1.31 -11.17 6.98
N ASN A 51 2.05 -11.16 5.87
CA ASN A 51 3.26 -10.35 5.68
C ASN A 51 3.08 -9.24 4.64
N VAL A 52 1.87 -8.99 4.14
CA VAL A 52 1.59 -7.98 3.10
C VAL A 52 2.07 -6.58 3.48
N HIS A 53 2.07 -6.26 4.77
CA HIS A 53 2.60 -5.00 5.32
C HIS A 53 4.08 -4.77 4.98
N ARG A 54 4.86 -5.83 4.70
CA ARG A 54 6.28 -5.73 4.29
C ARG A 54 6.47 -5.26 2.86
N GLY A 55 5.40 -5.26 2.06
CA GLY A 55 5.33 -4.69 0.73
C GLY A 55 4.85 -3.24 0.72
N VAL A 56 4.79 -2.59 1.89
CA VAL A 56 4.39 -1.19 2.02
C VAL A 56 5.41 -0.43 2.85
N GLU A 57 5.91 0.66 2.30
CA GLU A 57 6.74 1.62 3.01
C GLU A 57 5.94 2.91 3.23
N VAL A 58 5.97 3.42 4.46
CA VAL A 58 5.23 4.60 4.86
C VAL A 58 6.22 5.60 5.41
N ARG A 59 6.17 6.81 4.86
CA ARG A 59 7.01 7.94 5.27
C ARG A 59 6.10 9.11 5.62
N GLU A 60 6.41 9.81 6.70
CA GLU A 60 5.75 11.07 7.03
C GLU A 60 6.60 12.21 6.48
N VAL A 61 5.98 13.09 5.68
CA VAL A 61 6.61 14.28 5.10
C VAL A 61 5.66 15.45 5.35
N ASP A 62 6.12 16.46 6.10
CA ASP A 62 5.36 17.68 6.41
C ASP A 62 3.96 17.43 7.01
N GLY A 63 3.81 16.37 7.83
CA GLY A 63 2.54 16.01 8.45
C GLY A 63 1.54 15.30 7.52
N GLN A 64 2.01 14.88 6.34
CA GLN A 64 1.27 14.04 5.39
C GLN A 64 1.97 12.70 5.20
N LEU A 65 1.22 11.69 4.76
CA LEU A 65 1.77 10.37 4.48
C LEU A 65 2.17 10.24 3.00
N ALA A 66 3.37 9.73 2.77
CA ALA A 66 3.83 9.23 1.48
C ALA A 66 3.92 7.69 1.58
N ILE A 67 3.25 7.00 0.66
CA ILE A 67 3.07 5.54 0.73
C ILE A 67 3.62 4.90 -0.54
N ASP A 68 4.58 4.00 -0.39
CA ASP A 68 5.12 3.20 -1.48
C ASP A 68 4.56 1.78 -1.35
N VAL A 69 3.93 1.27 -2.42
CA VAL A 69 3.38 -0.09 -2.45
C VAL A 69 4.07 -0.92 -3.52
N TYR A 70 4.45 -2.15 -3.15
CA TYR A 70 5.16 -3.09 -4.01
C TYR A 70 4.23 -4.25 -4.36
N VAL A 71 3.90 -4.40 -5.64
CA VAL A 71 2.85 -5.33 -6.09
C VAL A 71 3.31 -6.22 -7.24
N VAL A 72 2.65 -7.37 -7.35
CA VAL A 72 2.64 -8.23 -8.54
C VAL A 72 1.25 -8.12 -9.17
N VAL A 73 1.20 -7.83 -10.46
CA VAL A 73 -0.06 -7.62 -11.18
C VAL A 73 -0.38 -8.78 -12.10
N GLN A 74 -1.65 -8.95 -12.42
CA GLN A 74 -2.12 -10.00 -13.32
C GLN A 74 -1.70 -9.70 -14.77
N TYR A 75 -1.18 -10.71 -15.47
CA TYR A 75 -0.88 -10.65 -16.89
C TYR A 75 -2.14 -10.34 -17.71
N GLY A 76 -2.00 -9.57 -18.78
CA GLY A 76 -3.12 -9.17 -19.64
C GLY A 76 -3.95 -7.99 -19.12
N THR A 77 -3.64 -7.45 -17.92
CA THR A 77 -4.28 -6.24 -17.40
C THR A 77 -3.58 -4.96 -17.88
N ARG A 78 -4.32 -3.85 -17.92
CA ARG A 78 -3.75 -2.53 -18.17
C ARG A 78 -3.08 -2.03 -16.90
N ILE A 79 -1.76 -2.19 -16.80
CA ILE A 79 -0.97 -1.84 -15.61
C ILE A 79 -1.23 -0.41 -15.13
N THR A 80 -1.39 0.56 -16.05
CA THR A 80 -1.71 1.94 -15.72
C THR A 80 -3.06 2.09 -15.01
N GLU A 81 -4.07 1.34 -15.44
CA GLU A 81 -5.39 1.34 -14.83
C GLU A 81 -5.37 0.69 -13.44
N VAL A 82 -4.67 -0.44 -13.31
CA VAL A 82 -4.46 -1.11 -12.02
C VAL A 82 -3.73 -0.18 -11.05
N ALA A 83 -2.66 0.49 -11.49
CA ALA A 83 -1.91 1.42 -10.66
C ALA A 83 -2.78 2.61 -10.20
N HIS A 84 -3.57 3.22 -11.09
CA HIS A 84 -4.46 4.31 -10.72
C HIS A 84 -5.54 3.87 -9.73
N ASN A 85 -6.16 2.70 -9.94
CA ASN A 85 -7.14 2.15 -9.01
C ASN A 85 -6.50 1.87 -7.64
N LEU A 86 -5.29 1.33 -7.63
CA LEU A 86 -4.53 1.04 -6.42
C LEU A 86 -4.22 2.30 -5.62
N GLN A 87 -3.76 3.36 -6.31
CA GLN A 87 -3.50 4.67 -5.71
C GLN A 87 -4.75 5.22 -5.03
N GLY A 88 -5.89 5.17 -5.72
CA GLY A 88 -7.17 5.64 -5.19
C GLY A 88 -7.63 4.85 -3.97
N ALA A 89 -7.61 3.52 -4.06
CA ALA A 89 -8.05 2.63 -2.98
C ALA A 89 -7.19 2.79 -1.72
N VAL A 90 -5.87 2.77 -1.86
CA VAL A 90 -4.93 2.91 -0.73
C VAL A 90 -5.06 4.28 -0.08
N ARG A 91 -5.10 5.37 -0.88
CA ARG A 91 -5.29 6.72 -0.35
C ARG A 91 -6.59 6.80 0.45
N PHE A 92 -7.70 6.38 -0.16
CA PHE A 92 -9.02 6.45 0.45
C PHE A 92 -9.07 5.69 1.78
N GLU A 93 -8.62 4.43 1.81
CA GLU A 93 -8.71 3.59 3.00
C GLU A 93 -7.80 4.08 4.14
N VAL A 94 -6.60 4.58 3.82
CA VAL A 94 -5.70 5.14 4.83
C VAL A 94 -6.25 6.45 5.38
N GLU A 95 -6.67 7.38 4.54
CA GLU A 95 -7.23 8.67 4.99
C GLU A 95 -8.51 8.46 5.81
N ARG A 96 -9.40 7.55 5.37
CA ARG A 96 -10.65 7.21 6.06
C ARG A 96 -10.39 6.60 7.45
N THR A 97 -9.37 5.76 7.58
CA THR A 97 -9.10 5.01 8.82
C THR A 97 -8.25 5.82 9.80
N VAL A 98 -7.24 6.51 9.31
CA VAL A 98 -6.21 7.17 10.13
C VAL A 98 -6.53 8.66 10.33
N GLY A 99 -7.27 9.27 9.42
CA GLY A 99 -7.62 10.69 9.48
C GLY A 99 -6.47 11.65 9.19
N VAL A 100 -5.38 11.15 8.58
CA VAL A 100 -4.21 11.93 8.17
C VAL A 100 -4.16 11.95 6.64
N PRO A 101 -3.93 13.11 6.00
CA PRO A 101 -3.88 13.23 4.55
C PRO A 101 -2.70 12.46 3.93
N VAL A 102 -2.90 11.90 2.75
CA VAL A 102 -1.90 11.16 1.97
C VAL A 102 -1.44 12.01 0.78
N ALA A 103 -0.21 12.51 0.85
CA ALA A 103 0.40 13.33 -0.18
C ALA A 103 0.55 12.57 -1.50
N GLU A 104 1.07 11.34 -1.43
CA GLU A 104 1.31 10.50 -2.60
C GLU A 104 1.20 9.01 -2.29
N VAL A 105 0.79 8.25 -3.31
CA VAL A 105 0.86 6.79 -3.32
C VAL A 105 1.64 6.37 -4.57
N ASN A 106 2.82 5.79 -4.36
CA ASN A 106 3.68 5.32 -5.43
C ASN A 106 3.53 3.80 -5.60
N VAL A 107 3.26 3.36 -6.82
CA VAL A 107 3.03 1.94 -7.13
C VAL A 107 4.24 1.38 -7.86
N PHE A 108 4.90 0.40 -7.24
CA PHE A 108 6.04 -0.32 -7.79
C PHE A 108 5.60 -1.71 -8.23
N VAL A 109 5.46 -1.90 -9.53
CA VAL A 109 5.16 -3.21 -10.12
C VAL A 109 6.45 -4.01 -10.24
N GLN A 110 6.57 -5.06 -9.42
CA GLN A 110 7.78 -5.89 -9.32
C GLN A 110 7.71 -7.11 -10.25
N GLY A 111 6.53 -7.45 -10.76
CA GLY A 111 6.36 -8.55 -11.71
C GLY A 111 4.94 -8.62 -12.24
N VAL A 112 4.78 -9.44 -13.29
CA VAL A 112 3.49 -9.85 -13.83
C VAL A 112 3.34 -11.35 -13.69
N HIS A 113 2.16 -11.82 -13.33
CA HIS A 113 1.89 -13.26 -13.21
C HIS A 113 0.62 -13.62 -13.97
N GLU A 114 0.65 -14.73 -14.69
CA GLU A 114 -0.56 -15.30 -15.29
C GLU A 114 -1.44 -15.85 -14.18
N ASP A 115 -2.72 -15.48 -14.16
CA ASP A 115 -3.70 -16.10 -13.29
C ASP A 115 -4.06 -17.48 -13.86
N ASN A 116 -3.13 -18.41 -13.70
CA ASN A 116 -3.38 -19.81 -13.98
C ASN A 116 -4.19 -20.35 -12.80
N GLY A 117 -5.51 -20.26 -12.87
CA GLY A 117 -6.46 -20.72 -11.86
C GLY A 117 -6.36 -22.21 -11.56
N THR A 118 -5.28 -22.63 -10.92
CA THR A 118 -5.02 -24.01 -10.49
C THR A 118 -4.25 -23.97 -9.18
N GLY A 119 -4.96 -24.32 -8.11
CA GLY A 119 -4.46 -24.44 -6.73
C GLY A 119 -5.60 -24.52 -5.75
#